data_AF-A0A5J4PA64-F1
#
_entry.id   AF-A0A5J4PA64-F1
#
_cell.length_a   1.000
_cell.length_b   1.000
_cell.length_c   1.000
_cell.angle_alpha   90.00
_cell.angle_beta   90.00
_cell.angle_gamma   90.00
#
_symmetry.space_group_name_H-M   'P 1'
#
loop_
_entity.id
_entity.type
_entity.pdbx_description
1 polymer ?
#
loop_
_entity_poly.entity_id
_entity_poly.type
_entity_poly.pdbx_seq_one_letter_code
_entity_poly.pdbx_strand_id
1 'polypeptide(L)' 'MLHRLRQWDVLSSFRVDYFINNSNYVAKRIKKIYNREAVTIYPNVDMKRFELYREKEDFYLAS' A
#
# COMPACT_ATOMS: atom_id res chain seq x y z
N MET A 1 -23.13 -5.07 3.22
CA MET A 1 -22.46 -3.80 2.86
C MET A 1 -21.15 -4.03 2.08
N LEU A 2 -20.25 -4.88 2.58
CA LEU A 2 -18.97 -5.26 1.94
C LEU A 2 -19.07 -5.71 0.47
N HIS A 3 -20.13 -6.44 0.10
CA HIS A 3 -20.34 -6.88 -1.29
C HIS A 3 -20.42 -5.71 -2.28
N ARG A 4 -21.14 -4.63 -1.93
CA ARG A 4 -21.28 -3.45 -2.79
C ARG A 4 -19.98 -2.68 -2.91
N LEU A 5 -19.24 -2.53 -1.81
CA LEU A 5 -17.92 -1.90 -1.83
C LEU A 5 -16.95 -2.67 -2.72
N ARG A 6 -16.95 -4.01 -2.66
CA ARG A 6 -16.10 -4.84 -3.52
C ARG A 6 -16.45 -4.66 -5.01
N GLN A 7 -17.73 -4.60 -5.34
CA GLN A 7 -18.16 -4.35 -6.73
C GLN A 7 -17.73 -2.96 -7.21
N TRP A 8 -17.95 -1.94 -6.37
CA TRP A 8 -17.57 -0.56 -6.70
C TRP A 8 -16.06 -0.43 -6.91
N ASP A 9 -15.26 -1.05 -6.05
CA ASP A 9 -13.79 -1.07 -6.15
C ASP A 9 -13.34 -1.66 -7.48
N VAL A 10 -13.81 -2.86 -7.85
CA VAL A 10 -13.50 -3.50 -9.13
C VAL A 10 -13.95 -2.65 -10.32
N LEU A 11 -15.16 -2.08 -10.30
CA LEU A 11 -15.66 -1.24 -11.39
C LEU A 11 -14.89 0.07 -11.55
N SER A 12 -14.46 0.67 -10.43
CA SER A 12 -13.63 1.88 -10.46
C SER A 12 -12.21 1.59 -10.99
N SER A 13 -11.68 0.40 -10.73
CA SER A 13 -10.34 -0.03 -11.17
C SER A 13 -10.16 -0.03 -12.70
N PHE A 14 -11.23 -0.18 -13.48
CA PHE A 14 -11.18 -0.13 -14.94
C PHE A 14 -11.13 1.29 -15.52
N ARG A 15 -11.42 2.32 -14.71
CA ARG A 15 -11.54 3.72 -15.15
C ARG A 15 -10.28 4.55 -14.93
N VAL A 16 -9.26 3.97 -14.29
CA VAL A 16 -7.99 4.67 -14.03
C VAL A 16 -6.99 4.39 -15.14
N ASP A 17 -6.21 5.41 -15.51
CA ASP A 17 -5.13 5.27 -16.48
C ASP A 17 -3.94 4.51 -15.87
N TYR A 18 -3.58 4.85 -14.63
CA TYR A 18 -2.41 4.32 -13.95
C TYR A 18 -2.76 3.82 -12.55
N PHE A 19 -2.17 2.69 -12.18
CA PHE A 19 -2.08 2.26 -10.79
C PHE A 19 -0.74 2.69 -10.22
N ILE A 20 -0.77 3.40 -9.10
CA ILE A 20 0.42 3.78 -8.32
C ILE A 20 0.31 3.12 -6.95
N ASN A 21 1.43 2.61 -6.43
CA ASN A 21 1.47 1.94 -5.15
C ASN A 21 2.76 2.29 -4.37
N ASN A 22 2.80 1.92 -3.09
CA ASN A 22 3.90 2.24 -2.18
C ASN A 22 4.96 1.11 -2.02
N SER A 23 4.72 -0.08 -2.59
CA SER A 23 5.60 -1.23 -2.42
C SER A 23 5.33 -2.33 -3.44
N ASN A 24 6.39 -3.06 -3.81
CA ASN A 24 6.27 -4.20 -4.72
C ASN A 24 5.35 -5.32 -4.20
N TYR A 25 5.10 -5.39 -2.89
CA TYR A 25 4.10 -6.30 -2.32
C TYR A 25 2.68 -5.89 -2.74
N VAL A 26 2.34 -4.60 -2.62
CA VAL A 26 1.03 -4.08 -3.05
C VAL A 26 0.90 -4.14 -4.57
N ALA A 27 1.97 -3.88 -5.33
CA ALA A 27 1.98 -4.05 -6.78
C ALA A 27 1.54 -5.47 -7.21
N LYS A 28 2.09 -6.51 -6.55
CA LYS A 28 1.69 -7.91 -6.79
C LYS A 28 0.22 -8.17 -6.48
N ARG A 29 -0.34 -7.51 -5.44
CA ARG A 29 -1.77 -7.62 -5.10
C ARG A 29 -2.64 -6.96 -6.16
N ILE A 30 -2.26 -5.79 -6.66
CA ILE A 30 -2.96 -5.10 -7.75
C ILE A 30 -2.97 -6.01 -8.99
N LYS A 31 -1.83 -6.59 -9.35
CA LYS A 31 -1.75 -7.55 -10.46
C LYS A 31 -2.64 -8.76 -10.23
N LYS A 32 -2.63 -9.34 -9.03
CA LYS A 32 -3.46 -10.52 -8.70
C LYS A 32 -4.96 -10.23 -8.74
N ILE A 33 -5.39 -9.07 -8.28
CA ILE A 33 -6.82 -8.74 -8.10
C ILE A 33 -7.42 -8.12 -9.36
N TYR A 34 -6.70 -7.19 -10.00
CA TYR A 34 -7.21 -6.42 -11.14
C TYR A 34 -6.54 -6.79 -12.47
N ASN A 35 -5.54 -7.70 -12.48
CA ASN A 35 -4.74 -8.06 -13.65
C ASN A 35 -4.07 -6.88 -14.37
N ARG A 36 -3.75 -5.82 -13.62
CA ARG A 36 -3.09 -4.59 -14.11
C ARG A 36 -1.71 -4.45 -13.50
N GLU A 37 -0.79 -3.87 -14.25
CA GLU A 37 0.51 -3.45 -13.73
C GLU A 37 0.36 -2.15 -12.94
N ALA A 38 1.22 -1.95 -11.95
CA ALA A 38 1.27 -0.76 -11.12
C ALA A 38 2.69 -0.23 -10.99
N VAL A 39 2.84 1.09 -11.01
CA VAL A 39 4.12 1.76 -10.78
C VAL A 39 4.32 1.90 -9.27
N THR A 40 5.46 1.42 -8.77
CA THR A 40 5.84 1.57 -7.37
C THR A 40 6.56 2.88 -7.16
N ILE A 41 6.01 3.74 -6.30
CA ILE A 41 6.68 4.94 -5.78
C ILE A 41 6.80 4.74 -4.27
N TYR A 42 8.02 4.46 -3.81
CA TYR A 42 8.26 4.22 -2.38
C TYR A 42 7.91 5.47 -1.57
N PRO A 43 7.31 5.29 -0.37
CA PRO A 43 6.94 6.42 0.46
C PRO A 43 8.20 7.19 0.87
N ASN A 44 8.15 8.51 0.69
CA ASN A 44 9.21 9.40 1.14
C ASN A 44 9.15 9.46 2.66
N VAL A 45 10.17 8.99 3.35
CA VAL A 45 10.33 9.19 4.79
C VAL A 45 11.36 10.29 5.02
N ASP A 46 11.01 11.28 5.83
CA ASP A 46 11.95 12.33 6.23
C ASP A 46 12.94 11.78 7.25
N MET A 47 14.10 11.33 6.77
CA MET A 47 15.14 10.75 7.60
C MET A 47 15.68 11.72 8.67
N LYS A 48 15.50 13.04 8.52
CA LYS A 48 15.97 14.02 9.51
C LYS A 48 15.10 14.05 10.77
N ARG A 49 13.86 13.55 10.67
CA ARG A 49 12.91 13.50 11.80
C ARG A 49 13.08 12.28 12.70
N PHE A 50 13.91 11.31 12.30
CA PHE A 50 14.07 10.05 13.01
C PHE A 50 15.53 9.83 13.39
N GLU A 51 15.79 9.63 14.68
CA GLU A 51 17.09 9.21 15.18
C GLU A 51 17.15 7.68 15.30
N LEU A 52 18.31 7.11 15.00
CA LEU A 52 18.53 5.68 15.17
C LEU A 52 18.60 5.33 16.67
N TYR A 53 17.55 4.70 17.17
CA TYR A 53 17.50 4.21 18.54
C TYR A 53 17.74 2.69 18.59
N ARG A 54 18.85 2.27 19.23
CA ARG A 54 19.27 0.85 19.30
C ARG A 54 18.79 0.11 20.56
N GLU A 55 18.62 0.81 21.68
CA GLU A 55 18.27 0.21 22.97
C GLU A 55 16.75 0.01 23.11
N LYS A 56 16.22 -1.08 22.56
CA LYS A 56 14.77 -1.33 22.60
C LYS A 56 14.30 -1.73 24.01
N GLU A 57 13.14 -1.22 24.40
CA GLU A 57 12.43 -1.67 25.61
C GLU A 57 11.73 -3.01 25.35
N ASP A 58 11.48 -3.80 26.40
CA ASP A 58 10.88 -5.14 26.30
C ASP A 58 9.34 -5.09 26.15
N PHE A 59 8.88 -4.34 25.15
CA PHE A 59 7.48 -4.33 24.74
C PHE A 59 7.31 -3.96 23.26
N TYR A 60 6.14 -4.30 22.72
CA TYR A 60 5.72 -3.88 21.38
C TYR A 60 4.46 -3.03 21.48
N LEU A 61 4.39 -1.98 20.66
CA LEU A 61 3.17 -1.21 20.47
C LEU A 61 2.29 -1.95 19.44
N ALA A 62 1.07 -2.27 19.83
CA ALA A 62 0.02 -2.74 18.94
C ALA A 62 -1.19 -1.81 19.08
N SER A 63 -1.73 -1.34 17.94
CA SER A 63 -2.90 -0.45 17.85
C SER A 63 -4.08 -1.17 17.21
#